data_AF-A0A6L6WAG3-F1
#
_entry.id   AF-A0A6L6WAG3-F1
#
_cell.length_a   1.000
_cell.length_b   1.000
_cell.length_c   1.000
_cell.angle_alpha   90.00
_cell.angle_beta   90.00
_cell.angle_gamma   90.00
#
_symmetry.space_group_name_H-M   'P 1'
#
loop_
_entity.id
_entity.type
_entity.pdbx_description
1 polymer ?
#
loop_
_entity_poly.entity_id
_entity_poly.type
_entity_poly.pdbx_seq_one_letter_code
_entity_poly.pdbx_strand_id
1 'polypeptide(L)'
;MSYLKAAKADVRAIDLHYKRCQKEQIPYVLCLTRRTKADVDFDFISLEPALEARIDARAEEVRDRAADIYRSYATKQSEYLMSAKVISLKNLDIPSAEHAAAALYELVSEVIGAGVEGT
;
A
#
# COMPACT_ATOMS: atom_id res chain seq x y z
N MET A 1 -5.21 1.73 -12.15
CA MET A 1 -4.49 0.50 -11.75
C MET A 1 -4.10 0.68 -10.29
N SER A 2 -4.20 -0.32 -9.42
CA SER A 2 -3.98 -0.17 -7.98
C SER A 2 -2.65 -0.80 -7.51
N TYR A 3 -2.67 -2.00 -6.95
CA TYR A 3 -1.55 -2.66 -6.28
C TYR A 3 -1.04 -3.90 -7.04
N LEU A 4 0.12 -4.44 -6.68
CA LEU A 4 0.57 -5.76 -7.13
C LEU A 4 0.09 -6.85 -6.18
N LYS A 5 -0.63 -7.85 -6.69
CA LYS A 5 -0.82 -9.14 -6.01
C LYS A 5 0.20 -10.15 -6.50
N ALA A 6 1.01 -10.70 -5.60
CA ALA A 6 2.02 -11.70 -5.94
C ALA A 6 2.26 -12.70 -4.80
N ALA A 7 2.92 -13.82 -5.09
CA ALA A 7 3.50 -14.65 -4.04
C ALA A 7 4.74 -13.92 -3.47
N LYS A 8 4.97 -14.01 -2.16
CA LYS A 8 6.13 -13.37 -1.51
C LYS A 8 7.50 -13.78 -2.11
N ALA A 9 7.58 -14.97 -2.71
CA ALA A 9 8.78 -15.48 -3.36
C ALA A 9 8.98 -14.99 -4.80
N ASP A 10 8.00 -14.30 -5.40
CA ASP A 10 8.08 -13.80 -6.77
C ASP A 10 8.81 -12.45 -6.83
N VAL A 11 10.12 -12.50 -6.53
CA VAL A 11 10.99 -11.31 -6.52
C VAL A 11 10.98 -10.59 -7.86
N ARG A 12 10.86 -11.33 -8.97
CA ARG A 12 10.83 -10.75 -10.32
C ARG A 12 9.61 -9.87 -10.54
N ALA A 13 8.42 -10.32 -10.13
CA ALA A 13 7.20 -9.52 -10.23
C ALA A 13 7.27 -8.27 -9.34
N ILE A 14 7.80 -8.42 -8.12
CA ILE A 14 7.97 -7.34 -7.14
C ILE A 14 8.92 -6.26 -7.70
N ASP A 15 10.09 -6.65 -8.21
CA ASP A 15 11.07 -5.72 -8.80
C ASP A 15 10.52 -4.99 -10.03
N LEU A 16 9.76 -5.69 -10.88
CA LEU A 16 9.15 -5.08 -12.05
C LEU A 16 8.08 -4.05 -11.65
N HIS A 17 7.29 -4.35 -10.63
CA HIS A 17 6.30 -3.42 -10.10
C HIS A 17 6.97 -2.21 -9.46
N TYR A 18 8.03 -2.39 -8.66
CA TYR A 18 8.80 -1.29 -8.09
C TYR A 18 9.32 -0.34 -9.18
N LYS A 19 9.98 -0.88 -10.22
CA LYS A 19 10.48 -0.07 -11.35
C LYS A 19 9.37 0.68 -12.06
N ARG A 20 8.18 0.09 -12.17
CA ARG A 20 7.02 0.76 -12.75
C ARG A 20 6.53 1.89 -11.86
N CYS A 21 6.31 1.63 -10.57
CA CYS A 21 5.88 2.65 -9.60
C CYS A 21 6.87 3.82 -9.56
N GLN A 22 8.16 3.54 -9.61
CA GLN A 22 9.20 4.55 -9.69
C GLN A 22 9.16 5.34 -11.01
N LYS A 23 8.93 4.69 -12.15
CA LYS A 23 8.84 5.39 -13.44
C LYS A 23 7.58 6.26 -13.54
N GLU A 24 6.45 5.76 -13.04
CA GLU A 24 5.14 6.40 -13.16
C GLU A 24 4.82 7.33 -11.99
N GLN A 25 5.67 7.35 -10.95
CA GLN A 25 5.46 8.13 -9.72
C GLN A 25 4.09 7.86 -9.06
N ILE A 26 3.73 6.58 -9.01
CA ILE A 26 2.51 6.06 -8.39
C ILE A 26 2.85 5.27 -7.12
N PRO A 27 1.89 5.06 -6.20
CA PRO A 27 2.15 4.32 -4.97
C PRO A 27 2.65 2.90 -5.25
N TYR A 28 3.69 2.50 -4.52
CA TYR A 28 4.18 1.13 -4.50
C TYR A 28 3.47 0.36 -3.39
N VAL A 29 2.39 -0.33 -3.77
CA VAL A 29 1.57 -1.13 -2.86
C VAL A 29 1.59 -2.59 -3.29
N LEU A 30 1.89 -3.47 -2.34
CA LEU A 30 1.96 -4.91 -2.52
C LEU A 30 0.87 -5.61 -1.72
N CYS A 31 0.30 -6.67 -2.28
CA CYS A 31 -0.47 -7.70 -1.60
C CYS A 31 0.27 -9.03 -1.79
N LEU A 32 1.09 -9.38 -0.80
CA LEU A 32 1.97 -10.55 -0.83
C LEU A 32 1.26 -11.74 -0.21
N THR A 33 0.77 -12.61 -1.08
CA THR A 33 0.08 -13.83 -0.69
C THR A 33 1.05 -14.90 -0.18
N ARG A 34 0.56 -15.62 0.82
CA ARG A 34 1.03 -16.94 1.26
C ARG A 34 -0.16 -17.90 1.24
N ARG A 35 -0.01 -19.13 1.77
CA ARG A 35 -0.98 -20.22 1.63
C ARG A 35 -2.46 -19.82 1.78
N THR A 36 -2.83 -19.20 2.90
CA THR A 36 -4.22 -18.81 3.22
C THR A 36 -4.35 -17.36 3.71
N LYS A 37 -3.26 -16.61 3.62
CA LYS A 37 -3.11 -15.30 4.24
C LYS A 37 -2.29 -14.42 3.30
N ALA A 38 -2.29 -13.13 3.55
CA ALA A 38 -1.46 -12.19 2.84
C ALA A 38 -1.02 -11.04 3.75
N ASP A 39 0.07 -10.41 3.34
CA ASP A 39 0.58 -9.18 3.92
C ASP A 39 0.38 -8.05 2.88
N VAL A 40 0.01 -6.86 3.34
CA VAL A 40 -0.14 -5.66 2.52
C VAL A 40 0.94 -4.68 2.91
N ASP A 41 1.75 -4.24 1.95
CA ASP A 41 2.85 -3.32 2.20
C ASP A 41 2.74 -2.09 1.29
N PHE A 42 2.96 -0.91 1.86
CA PHE A 42 3.23 0.33 1.16
C PHE A 42 4.59 0.85 1.59
N ASP A 43 5.38 1.29 0.62
CA ASP A 43 6.65 1.96 0.86
C ASP A 43 6.84 3.15 -0.10
N PHE A 44 7.18 4.30 0.48
CA PHE A 44 7.44 5.54 -0.24
C PHE A 44 8.67 5.51 -1.14
N ILE A 45 9.56 4.50 -1.04
CA ILE A 45 10.82 4.40 -1.80
C ILE A 45 10.72 4.57 -3.32
N SER A 46 9.53 4.40 -3.89
CA SER A 46 9.26 4.58 -5.32
C SER A 46 9.04 6.04 -5.72
N LEU A 47 8.81 6.93 -4.75
CA LEU A 47 8.39 8.31 -4.98
C LEU A 47 9.58 9.28 -4.94
N GLU A 48 9.50 10.33 -5.75
CA GLU A 48 10.45 11.43 -5.70
C GLU A 48 10.23 12.33 -4.44
N PRO A 49 11.25 13.10 -4.02
CA PRO A 49 11.17 13.90 -2.79
C PRO A 49 9.99 14.87 -2.73
N ALA A 50 9.53 15.39 -3.87
CA ALA A 50 8.39 16.30 -3.93
C ALA A 50 7.07 15.60 -3.55
N LEU A 51 6.90 14.33 -3.90
CA LEU A 51 5.73 13.53 -3.54
C LEU A 51 5.85 12.97 -2.12
N GLU A 52 7.05 12.59 -1.70
CA GLU A 52 7.33 12.23 -0.30
C GLU A 52 6.96 13.38 0.65
N ALA A 53 7.31 14.62 0.30
CA ALA A 53 6.96 15.80 1.10
C ALA A 53 5.44 16.00 1.26
N ARG A 54 4.63 15.54 0.28
CA ARG A 54 3.16 15.58 0.40
C ARG A 54 2.64 14.56 1.42
N ILE A 55 3.27 13.38 1.49
CA ILE A 55 2.99 12.38 2.52
C ILE A 55 3.36 12.94 3.90
N ASP A 56 4.52 13.58 4.03
CA ASP A 56 4.96 14.19 5.28
C ASP A 56 4.00 15.28 5.77
N ALA A 57 3.55 16.15 4.87
CA ALA A 57 2.60 17.21 5.18
C ALA A 57 1.24 16.68 5.68
N ARG A 58 0.87 15.44 5.34
CA ARG A 58 -0.38 14.78 5.71
C ARG A 58 -0.15 13.52 6.56
N ALA A 59 0.98 13.44 7.27
CA ALA A 59 1.42 12.21 7.93
C ALA A 59 0.47 11.68 9.02
N GLU A 60 -0.22 12.56 9.75
CA GLU A 60 -1.25 12.17 10.71
C GLU A 60 -2.47 11.59 10.00
N GLU A 61 -2.99 12.29 9.00
CA GLU A 61 -4.13 11.84 8.19
C GLU A 61 -3.87 10.48 7.53
N VAL A 62 -2.69 10.30 6.92
CA VAL A 62 -2.29 9.02 6.30
C VAL A 62 -2.33 7.89 7.32
N ARG A 63 -1.79 8.12 8.52
CA ARG A 63 -1.75 7.11 9.58
C ARG A 63 -3.15 6.76 10.07
N ASP A 64 -3.99 7.77 10.31
CA ASP A 64 -5.35 7.55 10.83
C ASP A 64 -6.22 6.80 9.82
N ARG A 65 -6.17 7.21 8.54
CA ARG A 65 -6.90 6.53 7.46
C ARG A 65 -6.36 5.13 7.19
N ALA A 66 -5.04 4.92 7.25
CA ALA A 66 -4.46 3.58 7.17
C ALA A 66 -4.88 2.69 8.34
N ALA A 67 -5.00 3.26 9.55
CA ALA A 67 -5.50 2.55 10.71
C ALA A 67 -6.99 2.17 10.56
N ASP A 68 -7.81 3.03 9.95
CA ASP A 68 -9.21 2.69 9.61
C ASP A 68 -9.31 1.56 8.57
N ILE A 69 -8.46 1.59 7.54
CA ILE A 69 -8.35 0.50 6.57
C ILE A 69 -8.02 -0.81 7.30
N TYR A 70 -6.99 -0.80 8.14
CA TYR A 70 -6.63 -1.98 8.94
C TYR A 70 -7.80 -2.47 9.80
N ARG A 71 -8.45 -1.57 10.57
CA ARG A 71 -9.59 -1.93 11.44
C ARG A 71 -10.74 -2.57 10.66
N SER A 72 -10.97 -2.15 9.43
CA SER A 72 -12.06 -2.67 8.58
C SER A 72 -11.83 -4.11 8.12
N TYR A 73 -10.58 -4.55 8.05
CA TYR A 73 -10.18 -5.84 7.47
C TYR A 73 -9.43 -6.77 8.45
N ALA A 74 -9.08 -6.26 9.63
CA ALA A 74 -8.31 -7.00 10.62
C ALA A 74 -9.08 -8.18 11.22
N THR A 75 -8.33 -9.25 11.47
CA THR A 75 -8.78 -10.39 12.28
C THR A 75 -7.99 -10.45 13.58
N LYS A 76 -8.35 -11.35 14.50
CA LYS A 76 -7.63 -11.53 15.78
C LYS A 76 -6.12 -11.85 15.63
N GLN A 77 -5.71 -12.36 14.47
CA GLN A 77 -4.31 -12.73 14.18
C GLN A 77 -3.58 -11.69 13.33
N SER A 78 -4.28 -10.63 12.93
CA SER A 78 -3.72 -9.57 12.10
C SER A 78 -2.86 -8.64 12.96
N GLU A 79 -1.83 -8.09 12.33
CA GLU A 79 -0.89 -7.17 12.95
C GLU A 79 -0.67 -5.98 12.01
N TYR A 80 -0.22 -4.85 12.54
CA TYR A 80 0.19 -3.73 11.70
C TYR A 80 1.46 -3.06 12.20
N LEU A 81 2.18 -2.46 11.26
CA LEU A 81 3.22 -1.47 11.50
C LEU A 81 2.86 -0.25 10.66
N MET A 82 2.79 0.92 11.27
CA MET A 82 2.33 2.14 10.59
C MET A 82 3.22 3.33 10.90
N SER A 83 3.82 3.85 9.85
CA SER A 83 4.24 5.24 9.70
C SER A 83 3.54 5.82 8.47
N ALA A 84 3.62 7.13 8.24
CA ALA A 84 3.03 7.70 7.02
C ALA A 84 3.72 7.21 5.74
N LYS A 85 5.00 6.85 5.82
CA LYS A 85 5.85 6.47 4.67
C LYS A 85 5.97 4.97 4.44
N VAL A 86 5.74 4.19 5.49
CA VAL A 86 5.83 2.74 5.49
C VAL A 86 4.64 2.19 6.27
N ILE A 87 3.80 1.42 5.60
CA ILE A 87 2.62 0.78 6.17
C ILE A 87 2.68 -0.70 5.83
N SER A 88 2.63 -1.55 6.85
CA SER A 88 2.55 -3.00 6.69
C SER A 88 1.36 -3.53 7.47
N LEU A 89 0.43 -4.20 6.79
CA LEU A 89 -0.70 -4.92 7.38
C LEU A 89 -0.46 -6.41 7.21
N LYS A 90 -0.26 -7.14 8.29
CA LYS A 90 0.19 -8.53 8.24
C LYS A 90 -0.92 -9.50 8.60
N ASN A 91 -0.79 -10.73 8.09
CA ASN A 91 -1.64 -11.86 8.47
C ASN A 91 -3.15 -11.66 8.18
N LEU A 92 -3.51 -10.86 7.19
CA LEU A 92 -4.89 -10.74 6.70
C LEU A 92 -5.28 -12.01 5.93
N ASP A 93 -6.56 -12.38 5.91
CA ASP A 93 -7.02 -13.32 4.88
C ASP A 93 -6.91 -12.67 3.49
N ILE A 94 -6.79 -13.50 2.45
CA ILE A 94 -6.46 -13.02 1.09
C ILE A 94 -7.50 -12.00 0.58
N PRO A 95 -8.83 -12.26 0.67
CA PRO A 95 -9.83 -11.26 0.28
C PRO A 95 -9.69 -9.92 1.03
N SER A 96 -9.57 -9.97 2.36
CA SER A 96 -9.36 -8.77 3.19
C SER A 96 -8.09 -8.01 2.82
N ALA A 97 -7.00 -8.72 2.51
CA ALA A 97 -5.74 -8.12 2.07
C ALA A 97 -5.87 -7.42 0.71
N GLU A 98 -6.61 -8.00 -0.23
CA GLU A 98 -6.87 -7.36 -1.53
C GLU A 98 -7.66 -6.06 -1.38
N HIS A 99 -8.72 -6.07 -0.56
CA HIS A 99 -9.49 -4.86 -0.27
C HIS A 99 -8.66 -3.81 0.47
N ALA A 100 -7.83 -4.23 1.44
CA ALA A 100 -6.94 -3.33 2.16
C ALA A 100 -5.86 -2.73 1.24
N ALA A 101 -5.28 -3.51 0.33
CA ALA A 101 -4.30 -3.04 -0.64
C ALA A 101 -4.91 -2.05 -1.65
N ALA A 102 -6.14 -2.31 -2.12
CA ALA A 102 -6.87 -1.37 -2.95
C ALA A 102 -7.10 -0.04 -2.22
N ALA A 103 -7.65 -0.09 -1.00
CA ALA A 103 -7.94 1.10 -0.22
C ALA A 103 -6.68 1.89 0.14
N LEU A 104 -5.58 1.19 0.44
CA LEU A 104 -4.29 1.82 0.73
C LEU A 104 -3.70 2.51 -0.50
N TYR A 105 -3.83 1.90 -1.68
CA TYR A 105 -3.41 2.52 -2.94
C TYR A 105 -4.19 3.82 -3.21
N GLU A 106 -5.51 3.80 -3.05
CA GLU A 106 -6.35 4.99 -3.25
C GLU A 106 -5.99 6.10 -2.26
N LEU A 107 -5.81 5.75 -0.99
CA LEU A 107 -5.37 6.69 0.06
C LEU A 107 -4.06 7.38 -0.33
N VAL A 108 -3.02 6.62 -0.70
CA VAL A 108 -1.72 7.21 -1.03
C VAL A 108 -1.80 8.00 -2.34
N SER A 109 -2.52 7.51 -3.34
CA SER A 109 -2.71 8.23 -4.62
C SER A 109 -3.34 9.59 -4.43
N GLU A 110 -4.39 9.67 -3.59
CA GLU A 110 -5.04 10.92 -3.20
C GLU A 110 -4.06 11.86 -2.50
N VAL A 111 -3.25 11.35 -1.57
CA VAL A 111 -2.30 12.14 -0.79
C VAL A 111 -1.20 12.72 -1.65
N ILE A 112 -0.65 11.93 -2.57
CA ILE A 112 0.41 12.41 -3.46
C ILE A 112 -0.13 13.18 -4.66
N GLY A 113 -1.45 13.27 -4.84
CA GLY A 113 -2.08 13.95 -5.98
C GLY A 113 -1.81 13.26 -7.31
N ALA A 114 -1.56 11.95 -7.29
CA ALA A 114 -1.58 11.14 -8.49
C ALA A 114 -3.04 11.02 -8.91
N GLY A 115 -3.44 11.83 -9.90
CA GLY A 115 -4.83 11.94 -10.33
C GLY A 115 -5.42 10.58 -10.70
N VAL A 116 -6.54 10.23 -10.06
CA VAL A 116 -7.63 9.60 -10.79
C VAL A 116 -8.22 10.72 -11.65
N GLU A 117 -7.69 10.92 -12.86
CA GLU A 117 -8.37 11.72 -13.85
C GLU A 117 -9.69 11.03 -14.20
N GLY A 118 -10.78 11.63 -13.73
CA GLY A 118 -12.14 11.62 -14.28
C GLY A 118 -12.70 10.34 -14.89
N THR A 119 -13.72 9.80 -14.24
CA THR A 119 -14.93 9.33 -14.92
C THR A 119 -16.15 9.78 -14.12
#